data_AF-A0A4Y8AJ13-F1
#
_entry.id   AF-A0A4Y8AJ13-F1
#
_cell.length_a   1.000
_cell.length_b   1.000
_cell.length_c   1.000
_cell.angle_alpha   90.00
_cell.angle_beta   90.00
_cell.angle_gamma   90.00
#
_symmetry.space_group_name_H-M   'P 1'
#
loop_
_entity.id
_entity.type
_entity.pdbx_description
1 polymer ?
#
loop_
_entity_poly.entity_id
_entity_poly.type
_entity_poly.pdbx_seq_one_letter_code
_entity_poly.pdbx_strand_id
1 'polypeptide(L)'
;MKQRNKKVGLFTIALVMLMGTFGCKGGKTTTIVNRTDSESQKIKYSGQIVFTKDGAGIEHISDGGYLEFEQNGREFKAEEDKKGHITYAFNGDSKITTLSNEQQAFVATAIKQIVKTKAKL
;
A
#
# COMPACT_ATOMS: atom_id res chain seq x y z
N MET A 1 15.89 -17.43 57.38
CA MET A 1 15.28 -17.98 56.14
C MET A 1 14.29 -16.94 55.64
N LYS A 2 14.27 -16.42 54.41
CA LYS A 2 14.55 -17.01 53.10
C LYS A 2 14.69 -15.84 52.11
N GLN A 3 15.83 -15.73 51.43
CA GLN A 3 15.92 -14.93 50.21
C GLN A 3 15.00 -15.49 49.13
N ARG A 4 14.38 -14.63 48.32
CA ARG A 4 14.22 -14.91 46.89
C ARG A 4 14.00 -13.63 46.07
N ASN A 5 15.06 -13.26 45.34
CA ASN A 5 15.02 -12.39 44.16
C ASN A 5 13.86 -12.76 43.23
N LYS A 6 13.25 -11.76 42.58
CA LYS A 6 12.92 -11.84 41.15
C LYS A 6 13.12 -10.49 40.49
N LYS A 7 13.79 -10.58 39.35
CA LYS A 7 14.44 -9.51 38.61
C LYS A 7 13.42 -8.68 37.84
N VAL A 8 13.68 -7.37 37.85
CA VAL A 8 13.40 -6.34 36.85
C VAL A 8 12.83 -6.86 35.52
N GLY A 9 11.71 -6.28 35.10
CA GLY A 9 11.15 -6.42 33.76
C GLY A 9 10.22 -5.25 33.44
N LEU A 10 10.72 -4.02 33.50
CA LEU A 10 9.99 -2.83 33.06
C LEU A 10 10.19 -2.70 31.55
N PHE A 11 9.29 -3.26 30.74
CA PHE A 11 9.25 -3.01 29.30
C PHE A 11 8.57 -1.66 29.05
N THR A 12 9.36 -0.59 29.01
CA THR A 12 8.93 0.71 28.52
C THR A 12 8.80 0.67 26.99
N ILE A 13 7.59 0.40 26.50
CA ILE A 13 7.22 0.61 25.11
C ILE A 13 7.11 2.13 24.89
N ALA A 14 8.20 2.74 24.42
CA ALA A 14 8.19 4.11 23.94
C ALA A 14 7.43 4.17 22.60
N LEU A 15 6.11 4.36 22.66
CA LEU A 15 5.30 4.68 21.49
C LEU A 15 5.59 6.14 21.12
N VAL A 16 6.58 6.35 20.26
CA VAL A 16 6.83 7.64 19.60
C VAL A 16 5.63 7.92 18.69
N MET A 17 4.65 8.66 19.20
CA MET A 17 3.62 9.30 18.38
C MET A 17 4.28 10.45 17.62
N LEU A 18 4.78 10.16 16.42
CA LEU A 18 5.07 11.20 15.44
C LEU A 18 3.74 11.84 15.04
N MET A 19 3.53 13.06 15.53
CA MET A 19 2.48 13.96 15.08
C MET A 19 2.73 14.31 13.61
N GLY A 20 2.00 13.66 12.70
CA GLY A 20 1.87 14.12 11.33
C GLY A 20 0.83 15.23 11.26
N THR A 21 1.26 16.48 11.22
CA THR A 21 0.41 17.61 10.84
C THR A 21 0.09 17.50 9.35
N PHE A 22 -0.99 16.79 9.00
CA PHE A 22 -1.51 16.80 7.62
C PHE A 22 -2.24 18.12 7.35
N GLY A 23 -1.48 19.19 7.14
CA GLY A 23 -1.95 20.32 6.37
C GLY A 23 -1.72 20.02 4.89
N CYS A 24 -2.78 19.74 4.12
CA CYS A 24 -2.84 20.10 2.70
C CYS A 24 -4.21 19.82 2.09
N LYS A 25 -4.66 20.76 1.24
CA LYS A 25 -5.75 20.58 0.26
C LYS A 25 -5.35 19.44 -0.70
N GLY A 26 -5.75 18.20 -0.41
CA GLY A 26 -5.40 17.02 -1.21
C GLY A 26 -6.65 16.28 -1.64
N GLY A 27 -6.68 15.80 -2.88
CA GLY A 27 -7.82 15.06 -3.45
C GLY A 27 -8.31 13.91 -2.57
N LYS A 28 -9.58 13.50 -2.76
CA LYS A 28 -10.22 12.45 -1.96
C LYS A 28 -9.37 11.17 -2.02
N THR A 29 -8.70 10.86 -0.91
CA THR A 29 -8.00 9.59 -0.72
C THR A 29 -8.98 8.56 -0.19
N THR A 30 -9.00 7.38 -0.79
CA THR A 30 -9.77 6.23 -0.30
C THR A 30 -8.80 5.19 0.26
N THR A 31 -9.09 4.66 1.44
CA THR A 31 -8.36 3.52 2.02
C THR A 31 -9.34 2.42 2.34
N ILE A 32 -9.11 1.23 1.79
CA ILE A 32 -9.85 0.00 2.08
C ILE A 32 -8.88 -0.92 2.81
N VAL A 33 -9.27 -1.38 4.01
CA VAL A 33 -8.48 -2.33 4.79
C VAL A 33 -9.34 -3.57 5.00
N ASN A 34 -8.88 -4.71 4.51
CA ASN A 34 -9.47 -6.01 4.78
C ASN A 34 -8.51 -6.77 5.68
N ARG A 35 -8.98 -7.17 6.86
CA ARG A 35 -8.22 -8.04 7.77
C ARG A 35 -9.09 -9.21 8.17
N THR A 36 -8.54 -10.40 8.01
CA THR A 36 -9.04 -11.65 8.56
C THR A 36 -7.97 -12.24 9.48
N ASP A 37 -8.27 -13.33 10.19
CA ASP A 37 -7.30 -14.00 11.06
C ASP A 37 -6.06 -14.53 10.30
N SER A 38 -6.16 -14.69 8.98
CA SER A 38 -5.11 -15.26 8.12
C SER A 38 -4.59 -14.33 7.03
N GLU A 39 -5.26 -13.21 6.74
CA GLU A 39 -4.92 -12.33 5.63
C GLU A 39 -5.04 -10.85 6.02
N SER A 40 -4.02 -10.06 5.65
CA SER A 40 -4.06 -8.60 5.76
C SER A 40 -3.87 -8.00 4.38
N GLN A 41 -4.85 -7.21 3.96
CA GLN A 41 -4.85 -6.49 2.69
C GLN A 41 -5.21 -5.02 2.94
N LYS A 42 -4.47 -4.13 2.30
CA LYS A 42 -4.73 -2.69 2.30
C LYS A 42 -4.61 -2.16 0.88
N ILE A 43 -5.65 -1.45 0.46
CA ILE A 43 -5.69 -0.71 -0.80
C ILE A 43 -5.85 0.75 -0.44
N LYS A 44 -4.94 1.61 -0.88
CA LYS A 44 -5.03 3.05 -0.67
C LYS A 44 -4.82 3.74 -2.01
N TYR A 45 -5.72 4.64 -2.38
CA TYR A 45 -5.64 5.32 -3.66
C TYR A 45 -6.17 6.74 -3.61
N SER A 46 -5.68 7.57 -4.53
CA SER A 46 -6.14 8.92 -4.77
C SER A 46 -6.14 9.21 -6.26
N GLY A 47 -7.06 10.07 -6.71
CA GLY A 47 -7.21 10.41 -8.11
C GLY A 47 -7.97 9.36 -8.93
N GLN A 48 -8.01 9.57 -10.24
CA GLN A 48 -8.60 8.64 -11.19
C GLN A 48 -7.55 7.61 -11.62
N ILE A 49 -7.89 6.33 -11.51
CA ILE A 49 -7.03 5.23 -11.96
C ILE A 49 -7.78 4.47 -13.04
N VAL A 50 -7.14 4.35 -14.20
CA VAL A 50 -7.62 3.57 -15.35
C VAL A 50 -6.78 2.30 -15.43
N PHE A 51 -7.43 1.16 -15.32
CA PHE A 51 -6.79 -0.14 -15.51
C PHE A 51 -6.85 -0.54 -16.98
N THR A 52 -5.87 -1.33 -17.42
CA THR A 52 -5.85 -1.91 -18.75
C THR A 52 -7.07 -2.80 -18.98
N LYS A 53 -7.49 -2.98 -20.24
CA LYS A 53 -8.68 -3.78 -20.60
C LYS A 53 -8.63 -5.24 -20.14
N ASP A 54 -7.44 -5.82 -20.03
CA ASP A 54 -7.22 -7.17 -19.53
C ASP A 54 -7.28 -7.27 -17.98
N GLY A 55 -7.41 -6.13 -17.29
CA GLY A 55 -7.48 -6.04 -15.84
C GLY A 55 -6.20 -6.48 -15.13
N ALA A 56 -5.05 -6.45 -15.82
CA ALA A 56 -3.76 -6.92 -15.30
C ALA A 56 -2.73 -5.80 -15.09
N GLY A 57 -3.03 -4.57 -15.53
CA GLY A 57 -2.11 -3.43 -15.45
C GLY A 57 -2.82 -2.11 -15.23
N ILE A 58 -2.01 -1.07 -15.02
CA ILE A 58 -2.46 0.32 -14.88
C ILE A 58 -2.13 1.03 -16.18
N GLU A 59 -3.16 1.58 -16.83
CA GLU A 59 -3.03 2.33 -18.07
C GLU A 59 -2.77 3.82 -17.80
N HIS A 60 -3.46 4.39 -16.81
CA HIS A 60 -3.31 5.79 -16.43
C HIS A 60 -3.65 6.03 -14.96
N ILE A 61 -2.96 6.97 -14.35
CA ILE A 61 -3.26 7.53 -13.02
C ILE A 61 -3.27 9.04 -13.22
N SER A 62 -4.31 9.74 -12.78
CA SER A 62 -4.37 11.21 -12.89
C SER A 62 -3.20 11.87 -12.15
N ASP A 63 -2.74 13.03 -12.61
CA ASP A 63 -1.67 13.81 -11.97
C ASP A 63 -1.88 13.97 -10.44
N GLY A 64 -0.81 13.74 -9.68
CA GLY A 64 -0.81 13.69 -8.21
C GLY A 64 -1.57 12.52 -7.59
N GLY A 65 -2.16 11.63 -8.41
CA GLY A 65 -2.81 10.39 -8.01
C GLY A 65 -1.81 9.27 -7.74
N TYR A 66 -2.28 8.23 -7.05
CA TYR A 66 -1.47 7.05 -6.75
C TYR A 66 -2.36 5.85 -6.39
N LEU A 67 -1.76 4.67 -6.47
CA LEU A 67 -2.30 3.41 -5.96
C LEU A 67 -1.24 2.72 -5.10
N GLU A 68 -1.53 2.55 -3.83
CA GLU A 68 -0.78 1.73 -2.89
C GLU A 68 -1.56 0.44 -2.63
N PHE A 69 -0.90 -0.69 -2.75
CA PHE A 69 -1.44 -2.00 -2.45
C PHE A 69 -0.47 -2.75 -1.55
N GLU A 70 -0.98 -3.30 -0.46
CA GLU A 70 -0.25 -4.14 0.49
C GLU A 70 -1.06 -5.42 0.72
N GLN A 71 -0.39 -6.57 0.64
CA GLN A 71 -0.97 -7.87 0.96
C GLN A 71 0.09 -8.76 1.60
N ASN A 72 -0.20 -9.28 2.79
CA ASN A 72 0.66 -10.22 3.51
C ASN A 72 2.13 -9.77 3.62
N GLY A 73 2.36 -8.47 3.86
CA GLY A 73 3.69 -7.89 4.04
C GLY A 73 4.45 -7.55 2.75
N ARG A 74 3.87 -7.81 1.58
CA ARG A 74 4.36 -7.32 0.28
C ARG A 74 3.58 -6.08 -0.12
N GLU A 75 4.25 -5.06 -0.62
CA GLU A 75 3.59 -3.85 -1.11
C GLU A 75 4.14 -3.33 -2.42
N PHE A 76 3.31 -2.59 -3.14
CA PHE A 76 3.76 -1.67 -4.17
C PHE A 76 3.00 -0.35 -4.12
N LYS A 77 3.66 0.69 -4.62
CA LYS A 77 3.07 1.99 -4.91
C LYS A 77 3.24 2.28 -6.40
N ALA A 78 2.13 2.56 -7.08
CA ALA A 78 2.09 3.01 -8.45
C ALA A 78 1.66 4.49 -8.51
N GLU A 79 2.36 5.28 -9.31
CA GLU A 79 2.06 6.69 -9.57
C GLU A 79 2.54 7.10 -10.97
N GLU A 80 1.92 8.12 -11.53
CA GLU A 80 2.34 8.71 -12.81
C GLU A 80 3.58 9.58 -12.60
N ASP A 81 4.58 9.46 -13.48
CA ASP A 81 5.72 10.36 -13.52
C ASP A 81 5.38 11.67 -14.26
N LYS A 82 6.30 12.63 -14.26
CA LYS A 82 6.10 13.92 -14.95
C LYS A 82 5.96 13.81 -16.49
N LYS A 83 6.15 12.63 -17.06
CA LYS A 83 6.08 12.33 -18.49
C LYS A 83 4.85 11.49 -18.85
N GLY A 84 3.99 11.17 -17.88
CA GLY A 84 2.80 10.36 -18.10
C GLY A 84 3.03 8.84 -18.01
N HIS A 85 4.20 8.38 -17.56
CA HIS A 85 4.48 6.96 -17.41
C HIS A 85 4.12 6.47 -16.01
N ILE A 86 3.60 5.25 -15.90
CA ILE A 86 3.38 4.63 -14.60
C ILE A 86 4.71 4.10 -14.05
N THR A 87 5.08 4.59 -12.87
CA THR A 87 6.23 4.12 -12.10
C THR A 87 5.76 3.31 -10.90
N TYR A 88 6.56 2.32 -10.52
CA TYR A 88 6.27 1.40 -9.42
C TYR A 88 7.41 1.41 -8.41
N ALA A 89 7.10 1.49 -7.13
CA ALA A 89 8.04 1.22 -6.03
C ALA A 89 7.53 0.02 -5.24
N PHE A 90 8.37 -0.98 -4.98
CA PHE A 90 8.00 -2.18 -4.23
C PHE A 90 8.67 -2.16 -2.86
N ASN A 91 7.94 -2.43 -1.79
CA ASN A 91 8.48 -2.48 -0.41
C ASN A 91 9.34 -1.26 -0.02
N GLY A 92 9.00 -0.07 -0.51
CA GLY A 92 9.77 1.16 -0.28
C GLY A 92 11.04 1.33 -1.13
N ASP A 93 11.31 0.44 -2.09
CA ASP A 93 12.45 0.53 -3.00
C ASP A 93 12.33 1.68 -4.01
N SER A 94 13.40 1.88 -4.77
CA SER A 94 13.43 2.88 -5.85
C SER A 94 12.36 2.62 -6.92
N LYS A 95 11.88 3.71 -7.52
CA LYS A 95 10.88 3.64 -8.59
C LYS A 95 11.46 3.01 -9.85
N ILE A 96 10.72 2.07 -10.42
CA ILE A 96 11.01 1.39 -11.68
C ILE A 96 9.83 1.52 -12.63
N THR A 97 10.10 1.51 -13.93
CA THR A 97 9.08 1.48 -14.99
C THR A 97 8.97 0.10 -15.63
N THR A 98 10.03 -0.69 -15.58
CA THR A 98 10.06 -2.06 -16.12
C THR A 98 9.89 -3.06 -14.99
N LEU A 99 8.79 -3.80 -15.02
CA LEU A 99 8.49 -4.85 -14.04
C LEU A 99 9.14 -6.17 -14.44
N SER A 100 9.64 -6.92 -13.45
CA SER A 100 9.94 -8.34 -13.63
C SER A 100 8.66 -9.15 -13.77
N ASN A 101 8.76 -10.40 -14.27
CA ASN A 101 7.61 -11.30 -14.39
C ASN A 101 6.88 -11.49 -13.04
N GLU A 102 7.61 -11.57 -11.94
CA GLU A 102 7.03 -11.72 -10.60
C GLU A 102 6.30 -10.44 -10.16
N GLN A 103 6.91 -9.28 -10.38
CA GLN A 103 6.30 -7.98 -10.05
C GLN A 103 5.04 -7.73 -10.87
N GLN A 104 5.07 -8.06 -12.17
CA GLN A 104 3.92 -7.98 -13.05
C GLN A 104 2.78 -8.90 -12.57
N ALA A 105 3.09 -10.14 -12.19
CA ALA A 105 2.10 -11.07 -11.64
C ALA A 105 1.49 -10.55 -10.33
N PHE A 106 2.29 -9.93 -9.46
CA PHE A 106 1.82 -9.34 -8.23
C PHE A 106 0.89 -8.14 -8.48
N VAL A 107 1.28 -7.21 -9.37
CA VAL A 107 0.45 -6.07 -9.78
C VAL A 107 -0.87 -6.54 -10.41
N ALA A 108 -0.83 -7.53 -11.31
CA ALA A 108 -2.04 -8.08 -11.93
C ALA A 108 -2.99 -8.71 -10.90
N THR A 109 -2.45 -9.41 -9.90
CA THR A 109 -3.24 -9.99 -8.81
C THR A 109 -3.92 -8.89 -7.99
N ALA A 110 -3.18 -7.85 -7.63
CA ALA A 110 -3.70 -6.72 -6.89
C ALA A 110 -4.83 -6.01 -7.65
N ILE A 111 -4.65 -5.74 -8.94
CA ILE A 111 -5.67 -5.06 -9.76
C ILE A 111 -6.96 -5.88 -9.83
N LYS A 112 -6.85 -7.20 -10.07
CA LYS A 112 -8.03 -8.09 -10.05
C LYS A 112 -8.77 -8.04 -8.71
N GLN A 113 -8.04 -8.01 -7.60
CA GLN A 113 -8.65 -7.88 -6.28
C GLN A 113 -9.30 -6.51 -6.07
N ILE A 114 -8.67 -5.43 -6.54
CA ILE A 114 -9.22 -4.07 -6.44
C ILE A 114 -10.52 -3.96 -7.23
N VAL A 115 -10.53 -4.43 -8.49
CA VAL A 115 -11.74 -4.43 -9.34
C VAL A 115 -12.85 -5.24 -8.69
N LYS A 116 -12.54 -6.44 -8.18
CA LYS A 116 -13.50 -7.28 -7.46
C LYS A 116 -14.03 -6.62 -6.19
N THR A 117 -13.18 -5.90 -5.45
CA THR A 117 -13.58 -5.20 -4.22
C THR A 117 -14.47 -4.02 -4.54
N LYS A 118 -14.13 -3.23 -5.57
CA LYS A 118 -14.94 -2.09 -6.03
C LYS A 118 -16.31 -2.53 -6.55
N ALA A 119 -16.43 -3.68 -7.20
CA ALA A 119 -17.70 -4.21 -7.67
C ALA A 119 -18.66 -4.65 -6.54
N LYS A 120 -18.16 -4.81 -5.31
CA LYS A 120 -18.95 -5.17 -4.13
C LYS A 120 -19.41 -3.97 -3.30
N LEU A 121 -18.84 -2.79 -3.55
CA LEU A 121 -19.20 -1.53 -2.89
C LEU A 121 -20.37 -0.88 -3.63
#